data_AF-A0AAJ2G864-F1
#
_entry.id   AF-A0AAJ2G864-F1
#
_cell.length_a   1.000
_cell.length_b   1.000
_cell.length_c   1.000
_cell.angle_alpha   90.00
_cell.angle_beta   90.00
_cell.angle_gamma   90.00
#
_symmetry.space_group_name_H-M   'P 1'
#
loop_
_entity.id
_entity.type
_entity.pdbx_description
1 polymer ?
#
loop_
_entity_poly.entity_id
_entity_poly.type
_entity_poly.pdbx_seq_one_letter_code
_entity_poly.pdbx_strand_id
1 'polypeptide(L)' 'MTQELVDKVRAYVAERRKEINGSEDPRQTSIDHLKEIGYLDENGEVTERYRGGITDDQHKSVPHPA' A
#
# COMPACT_ATOMS: atom_id res chain seq x y z
N MET A 1 -8.41 11.68 14.68
CA MET A 1 -9.06 10.76 13.73
C MET A 1 -10.46 10.47 14.24
N THR A 2 -11.51 10.75 13.46
CA THR A 2 -12.91 10.51 13.87
C THR A 2 -13.39 9.14 13.40
N GLN A 3 -14.39 8.58 14.07
CA GLN A 3 -14.93 7.25 13.73
C GLN A 3 -15.53 7.21 12.31
N GLU A 4 -16.10 8.32 11.85
CA GLU A 4 -16.56 8.50 10.46
C GLU A 4 -15.41 8.37 9.45
N LEU A 5 -14.23 8.90 9.77
CA LEU A 5 -13.07 8.82 8.89
C LEU A 5 -12.50 7.40 8.84
N VAL A 6 -12.50 6.69 9.97
CA VAL A 6 -12.14 5.27 10.04
C VAL A 6 -13.10 4.42 9.21
N ASP A 7 -14.40 4.69 9.28
CA ASP A 7 -15.43 3.94 8.54
C ASP A 7 -15.30 4.15 7.02
N LYS A 8 -15.05 5.39 6.59
CA LYS A 8 -14.76 5.71 5.18
C LYS A 8 -13.52 4.98 4.66
N VAL A 9 -12.44 4.96 5.45
CA VAL A 9 -11.22 4.20 5.09
C VAL A 9 -11.50 2.71 5.02
N ARG A 10 -12.28 2.17 5.96
CA ARG A 10 -12.64 0.74 5.98
C ARG A 10 -13.48 0.36 4.76
N ALA A 11 -14.48 1.16 4.41
CA ALA A 11 -15.31 0.95 3.23
C ALA A 11 -14.47 0.99 1.95
N TYR A 12 -13.59 1.98 1.82
CA TYR A 12 -12.67 2.09 0.69
C TYR A 12 -11.76 0.86 0.54
N VAL A 13 -11.14 0.39 1.63
CA VAL A 13 -10.29 -0.80 1.61
C VAL A 13 -11.08 -2.07 1.27
N ALA A 14 -12.31 -2.20 1.77
CA ALA A 14 -13.15 -3.36 1.51
C ALA A 14 -13.55 -3.47 0.02
N GLU A 15 -13.92 -2.34 -0.60
CA GLU A 15 -14.23 -2.27 -2.02
C GLU A 15 -13.01 -2.65 -2.86
N ARG A 16 -11.86 -2.03 -2.59
CA ARG A 16 -10.60 -2.33 -3.29
C ARG A 16 -10.17 -3.78 -3.17
N ARG A 17 -10.32 -4.37 -1.98
CA ARG A 17 -9.98 -5.79 -1.77
C ARG A 17 -10.87 -6.73 -2.59
N LYS A 18 -12.13 -6.35 -2.82
CA LYS A 18 -13.06 -7.12 -3.67
C LYS A 18 -12.64 -7.05 -5.14
N GLU A 19 -12.24 -5.87 -5.62
CA GLU A 19 -11.72 -5.69 -6.99
C GLU A 19 -10.45 -6.51 -7.21
N ILE A 20 -9.46 -6.37 -6.30
CA ILE A 20 -8.19 -7.10 -6.37
C ILE A 20 -8.40 -8.61 -6.38
N ASN A 21 -9.22 -9.15 -5.47
CA ASN A 21 -9.48 -10.59 -5.40
C ASN A 21 -10.28 -11.12 -6.62
N GLY A 22 -11.00 -10.25 -7.33
CA GLY A 22 -11.75 -10.61 -8.54
C GLY A 22 -10.91 -10.54 -9.82
N SER A 23 -9.73 -9.93 -9.78
CA SER A 23 -8.81 -9.83 -10.91
C SER A 23 -8.09 -11.15 -11.19
N GLU A 24 -7.71 -11.34 -12.45
CA GLU A 24 -6.87 -12.46 -12.89
C GLU A 24 -5.48 -12.43 -12.25
N ASP A 25 -4.92 -11.23 -12.07
CA ASP A 25 -3.66 -11.02 -11.34
C ASP A 25 -3.83 -10.01 -10.18
N PRO A 26 -4.20 -10.47 -8.97
CA PRO A 26 -4.44 -9.61 -7.81
C PRO A 26 -3.19 -8.82 -7.39
N ARG A 27 -2.00 -9.37 -7.60
CA ARG A 27 -0.74 -8.71 -7.25
C ARG A 27 -0.52 -7.52 -8.18
N GLN A 28 -0.67 -7.71 -9.49
CA GLN A 28 -0.47 -6.65 -10.46
C GLN A 28 -1.53 -5.55 -10.33
N THR A 29 -2.79 -5.90 -10.06
CA THR A 29 -3.85 -4.91 -9.76
C THR A 29 -3.52 -4.08 -8.53
N SER A 30 -2.94 -4.69 -7.49
CA SER A 30 -2.51 -3.96 -6.29
C SER A 30 -1.36 -3.00 -6.60
N ILE A 31 -0.38 -3.42 -7.40
CA ILE A 31 0.78 -2.60 -7.79
C ILE A 31 0.31 -1.40 -8.63
N ASP A 32 -0.56 -1.64 -9.61
CA ASP A 32 -1.11 -0.58 -10.47
C ASP A 32 -1.86 0.47 -9.65
N HIS A 33 -2.70 0.03 -8.72
CA HIS A 33 -3.42 0.94 -7.81
C HIS A 33 -2.48 1.76 -6.93
N LEU A 34 -1.44 1.13 -6.38
CA LEU A 34 -0.45 1.85 -5.57
C LEU A 34 0.35 2.86 -6.40
N LYS A 35 0.56 2.62 -7.69
CA LYS A 35 1.12 3.61 -8.63
C LYS A 35 0.13 4.75 -8.90
N GLU A 36 -1.15 4.46 -9.12
CA GLU A 36 -2.22 5.45 -9.36
C GLU A 36 -2.31 6.47 -8.22
N ILE A 37 -2.31 5.99 -6.96
CA ILE A 37 -2.37 6.87 -5.79
C ILE A 37 -1.04 7.56 -5.46
N GLY A 38 0.01 7.33 -6.28
CA GLY A 38 1.34 7.92 -6.13
C GLY A 38 2.15 7.34 -4.96
N TYR A 39 1.76 6.18 -4.45
CA TYR A 39 2.50 5.48 -3.39
C TYR A 39 3.70 4.72 -3.96
N LEU A 40 3.57 4.14 -5.16
CA LEU A 40 4.66 3.55 -5.92
C LEU A 40 5.03 4.41 -7.13
N ASP A 41 6.31 4.40 -7.47
CA ASP A 41 6.90 4.99 -8.66
C ASP A 41 6.69 4.07 -9.88
N GLU A 42 7.03 4.55 -11.07
CA GLU A 42 6.98 3.81 -12.35
C GLU A 42 7.73 2.47 -12.27
N ASN A 43 8.79 2.42 -11.46
CA ASN A 43 9.61 1.24 -11.19
C ASN A 43 8.99 0.26 -10.17
N GLY A 44 7.86 0.61 -9.55
CA GLY A 44 7.22 -0.19 -8.49
C GLY A 44 7.87 -0.01 -7.12
N GLU A 45 8.73 1.00 -6.95
CA GLU A 45 9.36 1.36 -5.68
C GLU A 45 8.53 2.40 -4.94
N VAL A 46 8.59 2.46 -3.60
CA VAL A 46 7.86 3.47 -2.83
C VAL A 46 8.36 4.87 -3.19
N THR A 47 7.45 5.77 -3.58
CA THR A 47 7.84 7.11 -3.99
C THR A 47 8.51 7.86 -2.85
N GLU A 48 9.48 8.73 -3.17
CA GLU A 48 10.27 9.46 -2.18
C GLU A 48 9.42 10.29 -1.21
N ARG A 49 8.23 10.73 -1.67
CA ARG A 49 7.22 11.45 -0.86
C ARG A 49 6.71 10.64 0.32
N TYR A 50 6.63 9.32 0.19
CA TYR A 50 6.25 8.39 1.25
C TYR A 50 7.46 7.68 1.87
N ARG A 51 8.61 7.66 1.18
CA ARG A 51 9.89 7.16 1.69
C ARG A 51 10.39 7.94 2.91
N GLY A 52 10.10 9.25 2.99
CA GLY A 52 10.50 10.11 4.11
C GLY A 52 9.90 9.75 5.48
N GLY A 53 8.90 8.86 5.56
CA GLY A 53 8.38 8.31 6.82
C GLY A 53 9.14 7.09 7.33
N ILE A 54 9.97 6.48 6.49
CA ILE A 54 10.91 5.42 6.84
C ILE A 54 12.29 5.99 6.52
N THR A 55 12.81 6.81 7.45
CA THR A 55 14.24 7.11 7.42
C THR A 55 14.99 5.80 7.28
N ASP A 56 15.91 5.76 6.33
CA ASP A 56 16.83 4.67 5.97
C ASP A 56 17.50 3.98 7.18
N ASP A 57 17.45 4.59 8.37
CA ASP A 57 17.86 4.01 9.65
C ASP A 57 17.00 2.81 10.14
N GLN A 58 15.79 2.62 9.62
CA GLN A 58 14.96 1.43 9.92
C GLN A 58 15.18 0.25 8.96
N HIS A 59 16.17 0.33 8.06
CA HIS A 59 16.74 -0.84 7.41
C HIS A 59 17.63 -1.69 8.35
N LYS A 60 17.42 -1.61 9.68
CA LYS A 60 17.80 -2.70 10.58
C LYS A 60 16.92 -3.89 10.26
N SER A 61 17.47 -4.78 9.44
CA SER A 61 17.25 -6.22 9.42
C SER A 61 16.29 -6.65 10.53
N VAL A 62 15.00 -6.79 10.22
CA VAL A 62 14.12 -7.61 11.05
C VAL A 62 14.62 -9.04 10.83
N PRO A 63 15.25 -9.70 11.82
CA PRO A 63 15.58 -11.11 11.67
C PRO A 63 14.24 -11.85 11.59
N HIS A 64 14.03 -12.55 10.48
CA HIS A 64 12.98 -13.57 10.39
C HIS A 64 13.32 -14.65 11.43
N PRO A 65 12.48 -14.90 12.45
CA PRO A 65 12.67 -16.09 13.28
C PRO A 65 12.45 -17.34 12.42
N ALA A 66 13.34 -18.31 12.61
CA ALA A 66 13.43 -19.58 11.88
C ALA A 66 12.21 -20.50 12.09
#